data_AF-D4XGH1-F1
#
_entry.id   AF-D4XGH1-F1
#
_cell.length_a   1.000
_cell.length_b   1.000
_cell.length_c   1.000
_cell.angle_alpha   90.00
_cell.angle_beta   90.00
_cell.angle_gamma   90.00
#
_symmetry.space_group_name_H-M   'P 1'
#
loop_
_entity.id
_entity.type
_entity.pdbx_description
1 polymer ?
#
loop_
_entity_poly.entity_id
_entity_poly.type
_entity_poly.pdbx_seq_one_letter_code
_entity_poly.pdbx_strand_id
1 'polypeptide(L)'
;MPILRFEGYSDDTFGEVEHFKDDYDNCASGHPIEYLVEHKKSGLGLIVTGQHCPGNSGSWLIGVANHDPQLDDHDFPRWPMRIEAQNYRNGFQPSLVIDAPDGVTIRCLQKDADD
;
A
#
# COMPACT_ATOMS: atom_id res chain seq x y z
N MET A 1 7.67 4.45 16.09
CA MET A 1 7.68 4.31 14.62
C MET A 1 6.94 3.04 14.27
N PRO A 2 5.69 3.12 13.79
CA PRO A 2 4.97 1.95 13.28
C PRO A 2 5.65 1.38 12.03
N ILE A 3 5.65 0.06 11.93
CA ILE A 3 6.00 -0.65 10.69
C ILE A 3 4.69 -0.91 9.97
N LEU A 4 4.55 -0.38 8.75
CA LEU A 4 3.42 -0.67 7.88
C LEU A 4 3.85 -1.74 6.88
N ARG A 5 3.04 -2.78 6.73
CA ARG A 5 3.32 -3.88 5.81
C ARG A 5 2.17 -4.06 4.86
N PHE A 6 2.40 -3.82 3.57
CA PHE A 6 1.39 -3.98 2.52
C PHE A 6 1.63 -5.27 1.75
N GLU A 7 0.60 -6.09 1.68
CA GLU A 7 0.63 -7.44 1.11
C GLU A 7 -0.64 -7.72 0.34
N GLY A 8 -0.52 -8.50 -0.74
CA GLY A 8 -1.66 -9.07 -1.43
C GLY A 8 -1.90 -10.53 -1.03
N TYR A 9 -3.15 -10.97 -1.03
CA TYR A 9 -3.54 -12.35 -0.78
C TYR A 9 -4.41 -12.89 -1.91
N SER A 10 -4.02 -14.04 -2.46
CA SER A 10 -4.59 -14.54 -3.73
C SER A 10 -4.50 -13.46 -4.82
N ASP A 11 -5.46 -13.44 -5.73
CA ASP A 11 -5.80 -12.38 -6.66
C ASP A 11 -6.92 -11.45 -6.16
N ASP A 12 -7.44 -11.69 -4.96
CA ASP A 12 -8.64 -11.03 -4.43
C ASP A 12 -8.34 -9.77 -3.59
N THR A 13 -7.37 -9.84 -2.66
CA THR A 13 -7.20 -8.80 -1.65
C THR A 13 -5.82 -8.19 -1.60
N PHE A 14 -5.75 -6.92 -1.18
CA PHE A 14 -4.52 -6.21 -0.88
C PHE A 14 -4.76 -5.13 0.18
N GLY A 15 -3.82 -5.03 1.12
CA GLY A 15 -3.88 -3.99 2.14
C GLY A 15 -2.75 -4.07 3.15
N GLU A 16 -2.90 -3.30 4.23
CA GLU A 16 -1.92 -3.22 5.31
C GLU A 16 -2.22 -4.30 6.36
N VAL A 17 -1.27 -5.18 6.66
CA VAL A 17 -1.51 -6.41 7.44
C VAL A 17 -0.87 -6.43 8.83
N GLU A 18 -0.04 -5.45 9.19
CA GLU A 18 0.76 -5.49 10.42
C GLU A 18 0.24 -4.53 11.50
N HIS A 19 0.13 -3.23 11.19
CA HIS A 19 -0.19 -2.19 12.18
C HIS A 19 -1.68 -1.88 12.30
N PHE A 20 -2.32 -1.48 11.20
CA PHE A 20 -3.72 -1.14 11.10
C PHE A 20 -4.59 -2.36 10.75
N LYS A 21 -4.02 -3.34 10.03
CA LYS A 21 -4.73 -4.57 9.61
C LYS A 21 -5.96 -4.25 8.75
N ASP A 22 -5.78 -3.29 7.84
CA ASP A 22 -6.82 -2.81 6.93
C ASP A 22 -6.61 -3.44 5.55
N ASP A 23 -7.38 -4.48 5.26
CA ASP A 23 -7.38 -5.18 3.97
C ASP A 23 -8.58 -4.76 3.11
N TYR A 24 -8.44 -4.86 1.79
CA TYR A 24 -9.51 -4.57 0.83
C TYR A 24 -9.62 -5.67 -0.20
N ASP A 25 -10.86 -6.15 -0.39
CA ASP A 25 -11.22 -7.19 -1.35
C ASP A 25 -11.80 -6.54 -2.62
N ASN A 26 -11.10 -6.69 -3.75
CA ASN A 26 -11.55 -6.19 -5.04
C ASN A 26 -12.23 -7.27 -5.90
N CYS A 27 -12.57 -8.43 -5.33
CA CYS A 27 -13.24 -9.56 -5.97
C CYS A 27 -12.55 -10.04 -7.26
N ALA A 28 -11.21 -10.11 -7.25
CA ALA A 28 -10.38 -10.47 -8.40
C ALA A 28 -10.68 -9.64 -9.67
N SER A 29 -11.10 -8.38 -9.50
CA SER A 29 -11.43 -7.50 -10.64
C SER A 29 -10.22 -7.18 -11.53
N GLY A 30 -9.00 -7.37 -11.01
CA GLY A 30 -7.75 -7.01 -11.69
C GLY A 30 -7.45 -5.51 -11.67
N HIS A 31 -8.32 -4.70 -11.08
CA HIS A 31 -8.08 -3.27 -10.89
C HIS A 31 -7.09 -3.03 -9.74
N PRO A 32 -6.21 -2.01 -9.84
CA PRO A 32 -5.34 -1.63 -8.75
C PRO A 32 -6.12 -1.23 -7.49
N ILE A 33 -5.52 -1.47 -6.33
CA ILE A 33 -5.99 -1.01 -5.02
C ILE A 33 -4.97 0.01 -4.50
N GLU A 34 -5.47 1.14 -4.02
CA GLU A 34 -4.67 2.28 -3.61
C GLU A 34 -4.94 2.66 -2.15
N TYR A 35 -3.87 2.81 -1.39
CA TYR A 35 -3.90 3.29 -0.02
C TYR A 35 -3.18 4.62 0.09
N LEU A 36 -3.87 5.63 0.62
CA LEU A 36 -3.23 6.84 1.09
C LEU A 36 -2.61 6.58 2.47
N VAL A 37 -1.31 6.77 2.60
CA VAL A 37 -0.58 6.81 3.87
C VAL A 37 -0.21 8.27 4.14
N GLU A 38 -0.73 8.86 5.21
CA GLU A 38 -0.58 10.30 5.48
C GLU A 38 -0.04 10.54 6.89
N HIS A 39 0.95 11.44 7.01
CA HIS A 39 1.38 12.01 8.27
C HIS A 39 0.89 13.46 8.38
N LYS A 40 -0.33 13.64 8.91
CA LYS A 40 -1.04 14.92 8.97
C LYS A 40 -0.24 16.06 9.59
N LYS A 41 0.62 15.76 10.57
CA LYS A 41 1.42 16.78 11.26
C LYS A 41 2.48 17.42 10.35
N SER A 42 3.09 16.66 9.44
CA SER A 42 4.05 17.21 8.48
C SER A 42 3.45 17.52 7.12
N GLY A 43 2.19 17.10 6.87
CA GLY A 43 1.56 17.22 5.55
C GLY A 43 2.21 16.34 4.47
N LEU A 44 2.94 15.30 4.88
CA LEU A 44 3.63 14.38 3.97
C LEU A 44 2.80 13.11 3.79
N GLY A 45 2.72 12.59 2.58
CA GLY A 45 1.98 11.36 2.30
C GLY A 45 2.46 10.58 1.09
N LEU A 46 2.06 9.32 1.02
CA LEU A 46 2.35 8.38 -0.05
C LEU A 46 1.04 7.76 -0.55
N ILE A 47 0.97 7.47 -1.83
CA ILE A 47 0.03 6.50 -2.38
C ILE A 47 0.77 5.17 -2.50
N VAL A 48 0.29 4.16 -1.79
CA VAL A 48 0.72 2.76 -1.95
C VAL A 48 -0.25 2.09 -2.91
N THR A 49 0.25 1.56 -4.02
CA THR A 49 -0.58 0.88 -5.02
C THR A 49 -0.21 -0.59 -5.07
N GLY A 50 -1.20 -1.45 -4.90
CA GLY A 50 -1.14 -2.88 -5.19
C GLY A 50 -1.91 -3.20 -6.46
N GLN A 51 -1.32 -3.99 -7.36
CA GLN A 51 -2.03 -4.55 -8.50
C GLN A 51 -1.65 -6.02 -8.65
N HIS A 52 -2.63 -6.92 -8.68
CA HIS A 52 -2.35 -8.30 -9.07
C HIS A 52 -1.76 -8.31 -10.49
N CYS A 53 -0.57 -8.88 -10.67
CA CYS A 53 0.24 -8.66 -11.86
C CYS A 53 -0.58 -8.99 -13.14
N PRO A 54 -0.78 -8.03 -14.05
CA PRO A 54 -1.70 -8.19 -15.18
C PRO A 54 -1.20 -9.14 -16.29
N GLY A 55 -0.10 -9.86 -16.07
CA GLY A 55 0.54 -10.69 -17.10
C GLY A 55 1.37 -11.83 -16.53
N ASN A 56 2.70 -11.73 -16.66
CA ASN A 56 3.64 -12.85 -16.51
C ASN A 56 3.88 -13.32 -15.06
N SER A 57 3.01 -13.01 -14.11
CA SER A 57 3.12 -13.47 -12.72
C SER A 57 1.74 -13.63 -12.08
N GLY A 58 1.58 -14.64 -11.21
CA GLY A 58 0.44 -14.78 -10.31
C GLY A 58 0.69 -14.13 -8.95
N SER A 59 1.51 -13.09 -8.92
CA SER A 59 1.88 -12.35 -7.71
C SER A 59 1.40 -10.92 -7.80
N TRP A 60 1.32 -10.23 -6.67
CA TRP A 60 1.10 -8.80 -6.66
C TRP A 60 2.33 -8.03 -7.14
N LEU A 61 2.08 -6.90 -7.79
CA LEU A 61 3.01 -5.81 -8.05
C LEU A 61 2.69 -4.69 -7.06
N ILE A 62 3.70 -4.17 -6.36
CA ILE A 62 3.52 -3.15 -5.32
C ILE A 62 4.43 -1.96 -5.62
N GLY A 63 3.86 -0.76 -5.62
CA GLY A 63 4.55 0.49 -5.88
C GLY A 63 4.15 1.61 -4.93
N VAL A 64 4.95 2.68 -4.95
CA VAL A 64 4.68 3.91 -4.19
C VAL A 64 4.78 5.14 -5.08
N ALA A 65 3.89 6.10 -4.87
CA ALA A 65 3.91 7.42 -5.47
C ALA A 65 3.75 8.51 -4.41
N ASN A 66 4.12 9.74 -4.75
CA ASN A 66 3.89 10.88 -3.87
C ASN A 66 2.38 11.15 -3.70
N HIS A 67 1.94 11.54 -2.50
CA HIS A 67 0.62 12.12 -2.36
C HIS A 67 0.69 13.64 -2.55
N ASP A 68 0.43 14.08 -3.79
CA ASP A 68 0.41 15.50 -4.17
C ASP A 68 -0.89 15.81 -4.94
N PRO A 69 -2.02 15.99 -4.24
CA PRO A 69 -3.30 16.20 -4.90
C PRO A 69 -3.44 17.59 -5.55
N GLN A 70 -2.58 18.55 -5.19
CA GLN A 70 -2.59 19.89 -5.78
C GLN A 70 -1.58 20.07 -6.92
N LEU A 71 -0.68 19.09 -7.13
CA LEU A 71 0.42 19.16 -8.09
C LEU A 71 1.39 20.32 -7.78
N ASP A 72 1.62 20.55 -6.48
CA ASP A 72 2.44 21.65 -5.96
C ASP A 72 3.91 21.23 -5.70
N ASP A 73 4.33 20.09 -6.23
CA ASP A 73 5.67 19.50 -6.06
C ASP A 73 6.04 19.26 -4.58
N HIS A 74 5.07 18.73 -3.81
CA HIS A 74 5.29 18.38 -2.41
C HIS A 74 6.47 17.42 -2.22
N ASP A 75 7.22 17.59 -1.13
CA ASP A 75 8.36 16.72 -0.83
C ASP A 75 7.95 15.25 -0.75
N PHE A 76 8.67 14.39 -1.46
CA PHE A 76 8.50 12.94 -1.34
C PHE A 76 8.97 12.48 0.06
N PRO A 77 8.13 11.74 0.81
CA PRO A 77 8.50 11.25 2.13
C PRO A 77 9.73 10.35 2.12
N ARG A 78 10.77 10.71 2.90
CA ARG A 78 12.01 9.92 3.04
C ARG A 78 11.91 8.81 4.09
N TRP A 79 10.72 8.24 4.27
CA TRP A 79 10.51 7.12 5.18
C TRP A 79 11.25 5.90 4.63
N PRO A 80 12.00 5.14 5.44
CA PRO A 80 12.64 3.92 4.96
C PRO A 80 11.59 2.95 4.39
N MET A 81 11.82 2.50 3.16
CA MET A 81 10.93 1.59 2.44
C MET A 81 11.75 0.46 1.84
N ARG A 82 11.21 -0.76 1.87
CA ARG A 82 11.86 -1.94 1.29
C ARG A 82 10.83 -2.93 0.79
N ILE A 83 11.21 -3.67 -0.26
CA ILE A 83 10.45 -4.83 -0.74
C ILE A 83 11.06 -6.08 -0.11
N GLU A 84 10.23 -6.86 0.57
CA GLU A 84 10.57 -8.16 1.15
C GLU A 84 9.73 -9.26 0.45
N ALA A 85 10.14 -10.52 0.56
CA ALA A 85 9.24 -11.62 0.28
C ALA A 85 8.23 -11.75 1.44
N GLN A 86 6.96 -12.00 1.14
CA GLN A 86 5.94 -12.27 2.15
C GLN A 86 6.31 -13.48 3.01
N ASN A 87 5.89 -13.45 4.28
CA ASN A 87 6.00 -14.61 5.16
C ASN A 87 4.77 -15.53 5.05
N TYR A 88 4.33 -15.83 3.83
CA TYR A 88 3.20 -16.70 3.52
C TYR A 88 3.58 -17.76 2.48
N ARG A 89 3.16 -19.01 2.72
CA ARG A 89 3.54 -20.21 1.95
C ARG A 89 5.05 -20.32 1.73
N ASN A 90 5.51 -20.07 0.51
CA ASN A 90 6.90 -20.14 0.08
C ASN A 90 7.49 -18.75 -0.25
N GLY A 91 6.83 -17.67 0.19
CA GLY A 91 7.31 -16.29 -0.05
C GLY A 91 7.30 -15.88 -1.52
N PHE A 92 6.38 -16.42 -2.31
CA PHE A 92 6.31 -16.14 -3.75
C PHE A 92 5.78 -14.73 -4.09
N GLN A 93 5.25 -14.01 -3.09
CA GLN A 93 4.68 -12.68 -3.25
C GLN A 93 5.57 -11.62 -2.62
N PRO A 94 5.58 -10.39 -3.16
CA PRO A 94 6.24 -9.28 -2.51
C PRO A 94 5.40 -8.70 -1.36
N SER A 95 6.10 -8.05 -0.44
CA SER A 95 5.59 -7.28 0.68
C SER A 95 6.31 -5.93 0.67
N LEU A 96 5.55 -4.82 0.70
CA LEU A 96 6.15 -3.49 0.89
C LEU A 96 6.16 -3.20 2.39
N VAL A 97 7.34 -2.91 2.93
CA VAL A 97 7.51 -2.53 4.33
C VAL A 97 7.97 -1.09 4.43
N ILE A 98 7.27 -0.31 5.25
CA ILE A 98 7.50 1.11 5.47
C ILE A 98 7.75 1.36 6.96
N ASP A 99 8.92 1.90 7.29
CA ASP A 99 9.20 2.38 8.64
C ASP A 99 8.65 3.81 8.77
N ALA A 100 7.38 3.92 9.17
CA ALA A 100 6.64 5.17 9.14
C ALA A 100 6.83 5.99 10.43
N PRO A 101 6.69 7.33 10.38
CA PRO A 101 6.71 8.17 11.57
C PRO A 101 5.48 7.90 12.45
N ASP A 102 5.60 8.18 13.75
CA ASP A 102 4.46 8.06 14.67
C ASP A 102 3.35 9.05 14.28
N GLY A 103 2.10 8.58 14.32
CA GLY A 103 0.93 9.40 13.98
C GLY A 103 0.55 9.40 12.50
N VAL A 104 1.11 8.49 11.69
CA VAL A 104 0.55 8.21 10.36
C VAL A 104 -0.86 7.63 10.46
N THR A 105 -1.65 7.84 9.41
CA THR A 105 -2.94 7.18 9.17
C THR A 105 -2.94 6.56 7.78
N ILE A 106 -3.76 5.53 7.58
CA ILE A 106 -4.00 4.96 6.25
C ILE A 106 -5.47 5.06 5.86
N ARG A 107 -5.75 5.07 4.56
CA ARG A 107 -7.10 5.03 3.99
C ARG A 107 -7.08 4.34 2.63
N CYS A 108 -7.89 3.30 2.46
CA CYS A 108 -8.12 2.65 1.17
C CYS A 108 -9.01 3.53 0.29
N LEU A 109 -8.51 3.96 -0.86
CA LEU A 109 -9.22 4.92 -1.72
C LEU A 109 -10.44 4.32 -2.42
N GLN A 110 -10.45 3.00 -2.65
CA GLN A 110 -11.60 2.30 -3.23
C GLN A 110 -12.78 2.18 -2.25
N LYS A 111 -12.52 2.09 -0.93
CA LYS A 111 -13.60 2.03 0.07
C LYS A 111 -14.46 3.30 0.08
N ASP A 112 -13.85 4.44 -0.21
CA ASP A 112 -14.56 5.72 -0.27
C ASP A 112 -15.29 5.96 -1.61
N ALA A 113 -15.03 5.13 -2.63
CA ALA A 113 -15.70 5.22 -3.93
C ALA A 113 -17.00 4.41 -3.99
N ASP A 114 -17.17 3.46 -3.06
CA ASP A 114 -18.35 2.61 -2.94
C ASP A 114 -19.44 3.19 -2.00
N ASP A 115 -19.20 4.37 -1.41
CA ASP A 115 -20.15 5.19 -0.61
C ASP A 115 -20.77 6.34 -1.45
#